data_AF-A0A950PYI6-F1
#
_entry.id   AF-A0A950PYI6-F1
#
_cell.length_a   1.000
_cell.length_b   1.000
_cell.length_c   1.000
_cell.angle_alpha   90.00
_cell.angle_beta   90.00
_cell.angle_gamma   90.00
#
_symmetry.space_group_name_H-M   'P 1'
#
loop_
_entity.id
_entity.type
_entity.pdbx_description
1 polymer ?
#
loop_
_entity_poly.entity_id
_entity_poly.type
_entity_poly.pdbx_seq_one_letter_code
_entity_poly.pdbx_strand_id
1 'polypeptide(L)'
;MDRLERLINLTAALLDAERPLTADELHVRLPGYADNIGAFRRAFERDKDVLREMGVPLVLEPVDQVSQPGVEGYRIPKDEYYLQDPGLDPDELA
;
A
#
# COMPACT_ATOMS: atom_id res chain seq x y z
N MET A 1 -18.01 -2.83 5.65
CA MET A 1 -16.81 -3.41 5.04
C MET A 1 -16.01 -4.10 6.12
N ASP A 2 -15.60 -5.33 5.86
CA ASP A 2 -14.74 -6.08 6.76
C ASP A 2 -13.30 -5.52 6.72
N ARG A 3 -12.53 -5.69 7.78
CA ARG A 3 -11.11 -5.27 7.85
C ARG A 3 -10.28 -5.96 6.79
N LEU A 4 -10.54 -7.25 6.52
CA LEU A 4 -9.83 -8.00 5.47
C LEU A 4 -10.03 -7.35 4.10
N GLU A 5 -11.26 -6.97 3.77
CA GLU A 5 -11.60 -6.34 2.50
C GLU A 5 -10.88 -4.98 2.33
N ARG A 6 -10.80 -4.19 3.39
CA ARG A 6 -10.02 -2.94 3.40
C ARG A 6 -8.53 -3.17 3.16
N LEU A 7 -7.93 -4.17 3.78
CA LEU A 7 -6.52 -4.50 3.60
C LEU A 7 -6.25 -4.96 2.15
N ILE A 8 -7.10 -5.83 1.60
CA ILE A 8 -6.99 -6.29 0.21
C ILE A 8 -7.09 -5.09 -0.75
N ASN A 9 -8.09 -4.23 -0.57
CA ASN A 9 -8.29 -3.06 -1.43
C ASN A 9 -7.13 -2.07 -1.32
N LEU A 10 -6.61 -1.83 -0.10
CA LEU A 10 -5.47 -0.96 0.11
C LEU A 10 -4.21 -1.52 -0.59
N THR A 11 -3.89 -2.78 -0.38
CA THR A 11 -2.74 -3.44 -1.02
C THR A 11 -2.87 -3.41 -2.54
N ALA A 12 -4.04 -3.76 -3.08
CA ALA A 12 -4.30 -3.73 -4.51
C ALA A 12 -4.12 -2.32 -5.09
N ALA A 13 -4.68 -1.30 -4.45
CA ALA A 13 -4.54 0.08 -4.91
C ALA A 13 -3.09 0.58 -4.90
N LEU A 14 -2.31 0.21 -3.89
CA LEU A 14 -0.91 0.61 -3.75
C LEU A 14 0.02 -0.14 -4.72
N LEU A 15 -0.28 -1.41 -5.03
CA LEU A 15 0.44 -2.18 -6.05
C LEU A 15 0.11 -1.72 -7.47
N ASP A 16 -1.15 -1.37 -7.73
CA ASP A 16 -1.58 -0.88 -9.05
C ASP A 16 -1.06 0.55 -9.34
N ALA A 17 -0.72 1.31 -8.30
CA ALA A 17 -0.29 2.70 -8.45
C ALA A 17 1.04 2.85 -9.24
N GLU A 18 0.99 3.67 -10.29
CA GLU A 18 2.18 4.04 -11.08
C GLU A 18 3.10 5.01 -10.32
N ARG A 19 2.53 5.82 -9.43
CA ARG A 19 3.21 6.78 -8.55
C ARG A 19 2.71 6.67 -7.10
N PRO A 20 3.44 7.20 -6.11
CA PRO A 20 2.95 7.26 -4.74
C PRO A 20 1.60 7.97 -4.65
N LEU A 21 0.69 7.44 -3.82
CA LEU A 21 -0.65 7.97 -3.59
C LEU A 21 -0.75 8.64 -2.23
N THR A 22 -1.23 9.88 -2.19
CA THR A 22 -1.46 10.59 -0.93
C THR A 22 -2.56 9.91 -0.10
N ALA A 23 -2.58 10.18 1.21
CA ALA A 23 -3.65 9.68 2.08
C ALA A 23 -5.05 10.13 1.61
N ASP A 24 -5.17 11.34 1.08
CA ASP A 24 -6.43 11.89 0.61
C ASP A 24 -6.89 11.22 -0.70
N GLU A 25 -5.97 10.93 -1.63
CA GLU A 25 -6.28 10.13 -2.83
C GLU A 25 -6.72 8.70 -2.46
N LEU A 26 -6.07 8.08 -1.48
CA LEU A 26 -6.45 6.76 -0.98
C LEU A 26 -7.82 6.80 -0.30
N HIS A 27 -8.13 7.86 0.45
CA HIS A 27 -9.44 8.05 1.07
C HIS A 27 -10.56 8.10 0.02
N VAL A 28 -10.34 8.80 -1.08
CA VAL A 28 -11.31 8.91 -2.18
C VAL A 28 -11.43 7.61 -2.98
N ARG A 29 -10.31 6.90 -3.21
CA ARG A 29 -10.26 5.70 -4.05
C ARG A 29 -10.78 4.44 -3.33
N LEU A 30 -10.57 4.33 -2.02
CA LEU A 30 -10.77 3.08 -1.31
C LEU A 30 -12.18 2.96 -0.72
N PRO A 31 -13.00 1.99 -1.18
CA PRO A 31 -14.30 1.76 -0.59
C PRO A 31 -14.16 1.18 0.83
N GLY A 32 -15.13 1.48 1.69
CA GLY A 32 -15.21 0.91 3.04
C GLY A 32 -14.44 1.65 4.12
N TYR A 33 -13.66 2.67 3.77
CA TYR A 33 -13.22 3.66 4.75
C TYR A 33 -14.35 4.63 5.10
N ALA A 34 -14.29 5.19 6.30
CA ALA A 34 -15.26 6.18 6.74
C ALA A 34 -15.07 7.50 5.99
N ASP A 35 -16.15 8.16 5.58
CA ASP A 35 -16.11 9.48 4.92
C ASP A 35 -15.48 10.56 5.80
N ASN A 36 -15.55 10.39 7.13
CA ASN A 36 -14.90 11.30 8.07
C ASN A 36 -13.38 11.11 8.06
N ILE A 37 -12.64 12.16 7.69
CA ILE A 37 -11.17 12.16 7.60
C ILE A 37 -10.47 11.70 8.89
N GLY A 38 -10.99 12.05 10.06
CA GLY A 38 -10.41 11.64 11.34
C GLY A 38 -10.57 10.15 11.61
N ALA A 39 -11.73 9.60 11.26
CA ALA A 39 -11.99 8.16 11.35
C ALA A 39 -11.19 7.37 10.29
N PHE A 40 -11.10 7.90 9.06
CA PHE A 40 -10.25 7.37 8.00
C PHE A 40 -8.79 7.27 8.48
N ARG A 41 -8.19 8.37 8.94
CA ARG A 41 -6.79 8.39 9.39
C ARG A 41 -6.50 7.33 10.45
N ARG A 42 -7.35 7.18 11.46
CA ARG A 42 -7.18 6.14 12.49
C ARG A 42 -7.28 4.72 11.93
N ALA A 43 -8.20 4.49 11.00
CA ALA A 43 -8.35 3.19 10.34
C ALA A 43 -7.15 2.89 9.42
N PHE A 44 -6.70 3.89 8.67
CA PHE A 44 -5.59 3.81 7.75
C PHE A 44 -4.26 3.55 8.47
N GLU A 45 -3.95 4.27 9.55
CA GLU A 45 -2.75 4.00 10.36
C GLU A 45 -2.71 2.55 10.84
N ARG A 46 -3.82 2.05 11.40
CA ARG A 46 -3.90 0.65 11.85
C ARG A 46 -3.74 -0.34 10.70
N ASP A 47 -4.27 -0.06 9.53
CA ASP A 47 -4.10 -0.96 8.38
C ASP A 47 -2.66 -0.96 7.87
N LYS A 48 -1.98 0.21 7.87
CA LYS A 48 -0.56 0.28 7.55
C LYS A 48 0.27 -0.58 8.51
N ASP A 49 -0.03 -0.53 9.80
CA ASP A 49 0.67 -1.34 10.80
C ASP A 49 0.49 -2.84 10.51
N VAL A 50 -0.73 -3.26 10.15
CA VAL A 50 -1.01 -4.65 9.79
C VAL A 50 -0.29 -5.09 8.53
N LEU A 51 -0.26 -4.23 7.50
CA LEU A 51 0.50 -4.51 6.27
C LEU A 51 1.98 -4.73 6.60
N ARG A 52 2.56 -3.87 7.45
CA ARG A 52 3.96 -4.02 7.90
C ARG A 52 4.19 -5.29 8.72
N GLU A 53 3.28 -5.63 9.62
CA GLU A 53 3.34 -6.87 10.39
C GLU A 53 3.29 -8.12 9.50
N MET A 54 2.58 -8.04 8.36
CA MET A 54 2.54 -9.11 7.35
C MET A 54 3.77 -9.11 6.41
N GLY A 55 4.72 -8.20 6.60
CA GLY A 55 5.92 -8.08 5.76
C GLY A 55 5.69 -7.36 4.42
N VAL A 56 4.56 -6.66 4.25
CA VAL A 56 4.30 -5.85 3.05
C VAL A 56 5.19 -4.60 3.08
N PRO A 57 6.06 -4.38 2.07
CA PRO A 57 6.95 -3.23 2.01
C PRO A 57 6.15 -1.98 1.65
N LEU A 58 5.77 -1.20 2.68
CA LEU A 58 5.05 0.06 2.52
C LEU A 58 6.00 1.24 2.73
N VAL A 59 6.26 1.99 1.67
CA VAL A 59 7.16 3.16 1.67
C VAL A 59 6.38 4.47 1.56
N LEU A 60 7.01 5.56 2.02
CA LEU A 60 6.55 6.93 1.87
C LEU A 60 7.56 7.66 0.99
N GLU A 61 7.09 8.21 -0.13
CA GLU A 61 7.94 8.80 -1.16
C GLU A 61 7.32 10.09 -1.70
N PRO A 62 8.11 11.04 -2.24
CA PRO A 62 7.58 12.21 -2.92
C PRO A 62 6.68 11.82 -4.11
N VAL A 63 5.49 12.43 -4.20
CA VAL A 63 4.55 12.17 -5.30
C VAL A 63 5.08 12.72 -6.63
N ASP A 64 5.57 13.97 -6.61
CA ASP A 64 6.21 14.64 -7.74
C ASP A 64 7.15 15.72 -7.20
N GLN A 65 8.45 15.59 -7.42
CA GLN A 65 9.45 16.53 -6.91
C GLN A 65 9.45 17.88 -7.63
N VAL A 66 8.91 17.94 -8.85
CA VAL A 66 8.94 19.12 -9.72
C VAL A 66 7.65 19.91 -9.59
N SER A 67 6.52 19.23 -9.79
CA SER A 67 5.20 19.85 -9.86
C SER A 67 4.54 20.02 -8.49
N GLN A 68 4.88 19.16 -7.52
CA GLN A 68 4.27 19.14 -6.18
C GLN A 68 5.32 18.95 -5.08
N PRO A 69 6.30 19.86 -4.97
CA PRO A 69 7.39 19.72 -4.01
C PRO A 69 6.86 19.66 -2.57
N GLY A 70 7.35 18.67 -1.81
CA GLY A 70 6.97 18.44 -0.41
C GLY A 70 5.69 17.63 -0.20
N VAL A 71 5.01 17.20 -1.27
CA VAL A 71 3.89 16.26 -1.17
C VAL A 71 4.40 14.83 -1.19
N GLU A 72 4.09 14.08 -0.15
CA GLU A 72 4.45 12.67 -0.02
C GLU A 72 3.23 11.75 -0.18
N GLY A 73 3.49 10.56 -0.71
CA GLY A 73 2.49 9.53 -0.94
C GLY A 73 3.02 8.16 -0.58
N TYR A 74 2.10 7.21 -0.46
CA TYR A 74 2.36 5.83 -0.10
C TYR A 74 2.46 4.96 -1.35
N ARG A 75 3.37 3.99 -1.31
CA ARG A 75 3.53 2.99 -2.37
C ARG A 75 3.97 1.65 -1.80
N ILE A 76 3.63 0.57 -2.51
CA ILE A 76 4.26 -0.74 -2.34
C ILE A 76 5.19 -0.97 -3.54
N PRO A 77 6.53 -1.02 -3.35
CA PRO A 77 7.47 -1.37 -4.41
C PRO A 77 7.22 -2.82 -4.85
N LYS A 78 6.92 -3.03 -6.14
CA LYS A 78 6.54 -4.35 -6.66
C LYS A 78 7.68 -5.36 -6.53
N ASP A 79 8.90 -4.90 -6.76
CA ASP A 79 10.15 -5.64 -6.66
C ASP A 79 10.48 -6.10 -5.24
N GLU A 80 9.99 -5.39 -4.23
CA GLU A 80 10.09 -5.80 -2.81
C GLU A 80 8.89 -6.65 -2.36
N TYR A 81 7.72 -6.49 -3.00
CA TYR A 81 6.50 -7.21 -2.63
C TYR A 81 6.43 -8.62 -3.21
N TYR A 82 6.81 -8.79 -4.48
CA TYR A 82 6.84 -10.11 -5.10
C TYR A 82 8.09 -10.85 -4.67
N LEU A 83 7.93 -12.12 -4.29
CA LEU A 83 9.06 -13.01 -4.06
C LEU A 83 9.88 -13.07 -5.37
N GLN A 84 11.13 -12.60 -5.32
CA GLN A 84 12.07 -12.83 -6.41
C GLN A 84 12.24 -14.34 -6.59
N ASP A 85 12.28 -14.80 -7.83
CA ASP A 85 12.49 -16.22 -8.15
C ASP A 85 13.69 -16.73 -7.31
N PRO A 86 13.46 -17.69 -6.38
CA PRO A 86 14.54 -18.17 -5.53
C PRO A 86 15.63 -18.92 -6.32
N GLY A 87 15.41 -19.18 -7.61
CA GLY A 87 16.32 -19.98 -8.41
C GLY A 87 16.37 -21.41 -7.92
N LEU A 88 15.19 -22.00 -7.65
CA LEU A 88 15.07 -23.36 -7.13
C LEU A 88 15.78 -24.34 -8.07
N ASP A 89 16.68 -25.14 -7.50
CA ASP A 89 17.31 -26.21 -8.25
C ASP A 89 16.25 -27.29 -8.61
N PRO A 90 16.43 -28.04 -9.70
CA PRO A 90 15.47 -29.06 -10.14
C PRO A 90 15.11 -30.10 -9.06
N ASP A 91 16.01 -30.32 -8.10
CA ASP A 91 15.86 -31.28 -7.01
C ASP A 91 15.00 -30.74 -5.85
N GLU A 92 14.72 -29.44 -5.80
CA GLU A 92 13.92 -28.77 -4.74
C GLU A 92 12.42 -28.62 -5.10
N LEU A 93 12.03 -28.97 -6.32
CA LEU A 93 10.65 -28.91 -6.84
C LEU A 93 9.86 -30.24 -6.68
N ALA A 94 10.44 -31.24 -5.99
CA ALA A 94 9.95 -32.62 -5.91
C ALA A 94 8.92 -32.87 -4.79
#